data_AF-A0A1H3GH16-F1
#
_entry.id   AF-A0A1H3GH16-F1
#
_cell.length_a   1.000
_cell.length_b   1.000
_cell.length_c   1.000
_cell.angle_alpha   90.00
_cell.angle_beta   90.00
_cell.angle_gamma   90.00
#
_symmetry.space_group_name_H-M   'P 1'
#
loop_
_entity.id
_entity.type
_entity.pdbx_description
1 polymer ?
#
loop_
_entity_poly.entity_id
_entity_poly.type
_entity_poly.pdbx_seq_one_letter_code
_entity_poly.pdbx_strand_id
1 'polypeptide(L)'
;MAARHVVYRCELDHEVRWRGYATGDDGIPVDVRADSLGQAQQLMAATAVGNGHRSEWVEHTEHAAGDGLWVREALDDRVLEREHATRVLMETLGDQRLRARLATLPACRVGGVPVVVGVPGDTLDWVLGQHDRRGTLIVAAAVTNHRLWWNALVPADRAADTDLCVAGSLADLDLTDPEATLDDWMATTACGGLVLLAPRHTAAGTPPGGHAARSDAYTGRRAAAHNLSARLLDQFESTDDPLRAAQLRMRSCELEGVLHRLDAPRPGPDSLPPAM
;
A
#
# COMPACT_ATOMS: atom_id res chain seq x y z
N MET A 1 -3.91 -9.07 -16.67
CA MET A 1 -5.08 -8.46 -16.02
C MET A 1 -4.76 -8.35 -14.54
N ALA A 2 -5.11 -7.23 -13.89
CA ALA A 2 -4.94 -7.11 -12.44
C ALA A 2 -5.80 -8.17 -11.74
N ALA A 3 -5.26 -8.82 -10.72
CA ALA A 3 -5.97 -9.85 -9.98
C ALA A 3 -7.20 -9.24 -9.28
N ARG A 4 -8.29 -10.01 -9.20
CA ARG A 4 -9.50 -9.56 -8.52
C ARG A 4 -9.35 -9.82 -7.02
N HIS A 5 -9.43 -8.78 -6.20
CA HIS A 5 -9.35 -8.93 -4.75
C HIS A 5 -10.73 -9.23 -4.17
N VAL A 6 -10.84 -10.36 -3.47
CA VAL A 6 -12.06 -10.82 -2.79
C VAL A 6 -11.81 -10.86 -1.30
N VAL A 7 -12.65 -10.21 -0.52
CA VAL A 7 -12.46 -9.98 0.91
C VAL A 7 -13.58 -10.64 1.69
N TYR A 8 -13.24 -11.37 2.74
CA TYR A 8 -14.17 -11.99 3.66
C TYR A 8 -14.03 -11.36 5.04
N ARG A 9 -15.02 -10.57 5.44
CA ARG A 9 -15.09 -9.87 6.72
C ARG A 9 -15.91 -10.68 7.73
N CYS A 10 -15.35 -10.89 8.91
CA CYS A 10 -16.06 -11.47 10.05
C CYS A 10 -16.74 -10.33 10.85
N GLU A 11 -18.06 -10.22 10.76
CA GLU A 11 -18.87 -9.27 11.52
C GLU A 11 -19.37 -9.97 12.81
N LEU A 12 -18.92 -9.52 13.98
CA LEU A 12 -19.22 -10.20 15.25
C LEU A 12 -20.55 -9.77 15.90
N ASP A 13 -21.07 -8.60 15.52
CA ASP A 13 -22.23 -7.96 16.17
C ASP A 13 -23.55 -8.16 15.40
N HIS A 14 -23.59 -9.09 14.45
CA HIS A 14 -24.72 -9.29 13.54
C HIS A 14 -25.19 -10.75 13.53
N GLU A 15 -26.48 -10.97 13.21
CA GLU A 15 -27.04 -12.32 13.03
C GLU A 15 -26.29 -13.09 11.94
N VAL A 16 -25.88 -12.38 10.89
CA VAL A 16 -24.97 -12.87 9.85
C VAL A 16 -23.54 -12.60 10.29
N ARG A 17 -22.72 -13.66 10.31
CA ARG A 17 -21.32 -13.57 10.79
C ARG A 17 -20.32 -13.17 9.71
N TRP A 18 -20.59 -13.48 8.45
CA TRP A 18 -19.64 -13.28 7.36
C TRP A 18 -20.23 -12.43 6.24
N ARG A 19 -19.42 -11.46 5.81
CA ARG A 19 -19.68 -10.64 4.64
C ARG A 19 -18.56 -10.82 3.64
N GLY A 20 -18.88 -11.28 2.43
CA GLY A 20 -17.94 -11.40 1.33
C GLY A 20 -18.11 -10.25 0.37
N TYR A 21 -17.02 -9.63 -0.09
CA TYR A 21 -17.12 -8.62 -1.14
C TYR A 21 -15.90 -8.55 -2.06
N ALA A 22 -16.06 -7.99 -3.24
CA ALA A 22 -14.96 -7.72 -4.17
C ALA A 22 -14.62 -6.23 -4.23
N THR A 23 -13.33 -5.89 -4.19
CA THR A 23 -12.86 -4.51 -4.43
C THR A 23 -12.59 -4.29 -5.92
N GLY A 24 -12.53 -3.04 -6.36
CA GLY A 24 -12.21 -2.68 -7.74
C GLY A 24 -13.07 -1.55 -8.32
N ASP A 25 -12.74 -1.17 -9.56
CA ASP A 25 -13.26 0.03 -10.21
C ASP A 25 -14.63 -0.17 -10.89
N ASP A 26 -15.00 -1.41 -11.23
CA ASP A 26 -16.06 -1.71 -12.21
C ASP A 26 -17.49 -1.82 -11.65
N GLY A 27 -17.77 -1.32 -10.44
CA GLY A 27 -19.16 -1.22 -9.99
C GLY A 27 -19.40 -1.16 -8.49
N ILE A 28 -20.65 -1.43 -8.12
CA ILE A 28 -21.05 -1.69 -6.73
C ILE A 28 -20.31 -2.98 -6.32
N PRO A 29 -19.61 -3.00 -5.16
CA PRO A 29 -18.98 -4.22 -4.69
C PRO A 29 -20.01 -5.34 -4.69
N VAL A 30 -19.67 -6.47 -5.32
CA VAL A 30 -20.45 -7.71 -5.12
C VAL A 30 -20.40 -7.97 -3.62
N ASP A 31 -21.56 -8.08 -2.99
CA ASP A 31 -21.68 -8.18 -1.54
C ASP A 31 -22.59 -9.37 -1.22
N VAL A 32 -22.07 -10.31 -0.45
CA VAL A 32 -22.80 -11.49 0.00
C VAL A 32 -22.73 -11.59 1.50
N ARG A 33 -23.82 -12.06 2.09
CA ARG A 33 -23.99 -12.25 3.53
C ARG A 33 -24.23 -13.72 3.81
N ALA A 34 -23.49 -14.30 4.75
CA ALA A 34 -23.60 -15.70 5.12
C ALA A 34 -23.25 -15.96 6.59
N ASP A 35 -23.75 -17.08 7.12
CA ASP A 35 -23.53 -17.45 8.53
C ASP A 35 -22.15 -18.09 8.74
N SER A 36 -21.49 -18.52 7.66
CA SER A 36 -20.16 -19.13 7.67
C SER A 36 -19.28 -18.65 6.51
N LEU A 37 -17.96 -18.71 6.71
CA LEU A 37 -16.97 -18.35 5.69
C LEU A 37 -17.13 -19.20 4.42
N GLY A 38 -17.31 -20.52 4.57
CA GLY A 38 -17.46 -21.43 3.43
C GLY A 38 -18.70 -21.09 2.57
N GLN A 39 -19.81 -20.71 3.19
CA GLN A 39 -20.98 -20.23 2.46
C GLN A 39 -20.72 -18.87 1.79
N ALA A 40 -20.06 -17.93 2.46
CA ALA A 40 -19.67 -16.66 1.84
C ALA A 40 -18.79 -16.89 0.61
N GLN A 41 -17.82 -17.80 0.67
CA GLN A 41 -16.97 -18.20 -0.46
C GLN A 41 -17.79 -18.78 -1.61
N GLN A 42 -18.74 -19.68 -1.33
CA GLN A 42 -19.63 -20.27 -2.33
C GLN A 42 -20.52 -19.22 -2.98
N LEU A 43 -21.10 -18.31 -2.20
CA LEU A 43 -21.93 -17.23 -2.72
C LEU A 43 -21.12 -16.24 -3.55
N MET A 44 -19.89 -15.90 -3.15
CA MET A 44 -18.98 -15.08 -3.96
C MET A 44 -18.68 -15.75 -5.30
N ALA A 45 -18.35 -17.05 -5.29
CA ALA A 45 -18.13 -17.84 -6.50
C ALA A 45 -19.37 -17.88 -7.41
N ALA A 46 -20.56 -18.03 -6.84
CA ALA A 46 -21.83 -18.06 -7.58
C ALA A 46 -22.27 -16.67 -8.09
N THR A 47 -21.85 -15.58 -7.44
CA THR A 47 -22.21 -14.22 -7.86
C THR A 47 -21.24 -13.68 -8.89
N ALA A 48 -20.00 -14.18 -8.91
CA ALA A 48 -18.97 -13.79 -9.88
C ALA A 48 -19.10 -14.48 -11.26
N VAL A 49 -20.29 -14.99 -11.62
CA VAL A 49 -20.57 -15.80 -12.85
C VAL A 49 -20.37 -15.04 -14.18
N GLY A 50 -19.87 -13.81 -14.17
CA GLY A 50 -19.36 -13.12 -15.35
C GLY A 50 -17.85 -12.95 -15.32
N ASN A 51 -17.11 -13.89 -15.94
CA ASN A 51 -15.74 -13.74 -16.47
C ASN A 51 -14.50 -13.93 -15.57
N GLY A 52 -14.59 -14.41 -14.32
CA GLY A 52 -13.38 -14.66 -13.50
C GLY A 52 -13.23 -16.12 -13.09
N HIS A 53 -12.15 -16.78 -13.50
CA HIS A 53 -11.74 -18.03 -12.85
C HIS A 53 -11.24 -17.71 -11.43
N ARG A 54 -11.55 -18.56 -10.43
CA ARG A 54 -11.02 -18.36 -9.06
C ARG A 54 -9.49 -18.29 -8.99
N SER A 55 -8.80 -18.83 -10.00
CA SER A 55 -7.34 -18.73 -10.17
C SER A 55 -6.84 -17.29 -10.40
N GLU A 56 -7.73 -16.34 -10.70
CA GLU A 56 -7.40 -14.93 -10.89
C GLU A 56 -7.75 -14.08 -9.66
N TRP A 57 -8.16 -14.73 -8.56
CA TRP A 57 -8.55 -14.06 -7.33
C TRP A 57 -7.39 -14.03 -6.34
N VAL A 58 -7.26 -12.90 -5.65
CA VAL A 58 -6.53 -12.85 -4.38
C VAL A 58 -7.58 -12.80 -3.29
N GLU A 59 -7.65 -13.84 -2.47
CA GLU A 59 -8.56 -13.88 -1.33
C GLU A 59 -7.94 -13.16 -0.12
N HIS A 60 -8.78 -12.49 0.67
CA HIS A 60 -8.38 -11.75 1.86
C HIS A 60 -9.34 -12.05 3.00
N THR A 61 -8.86 -11.98 4.24
CA THR A 61 -9.69 -11.93 5.43
C THR A 61 -9.61 -10.57 6.10
N GLU A 62 -10.74 -10.11 6.63
CA GLU A 62 -10.80 -8.89 7.44
C GLU A 62 -11.16 -9.19 8.89
N HIS A 63 -10.34 -8.62 9.78
CA HIS A 63 -10.46 -8.73 11.22
C HIS A 63 -10.77 -7.35 11.80
N ALA A 64 -11.71 -7.29 12.75
CA ALA A 64 -11.99 -6.04 13.45
C ALA A 64 -10.81 -5.65 14.33
N ALA A 65 -10.33 -4.41 14.18
CA ALA A 65 -9.30 -3.81 15.05
C ALA A 65 -9.89 -2.78 16.04
N GLY A 66 -11.22 -2.66 16.08
CA GLY A 66 -11.95 -1.69 16.90
C GLY A 66 -12.18 -0.35 16.19
N ASP A 67 -13.11 0.44 16.71
CA ASP A 67 -13.43 1.81 16.25
C ASP A 67 -13.78 1.91 14.75
N GLY A 68 -14.22 0.82 14.12
CA GLY A 68 -14.52 0.77 12.69
C GLY A 68 -13.29 0.54 11.78
N LEU A 69 -12.13 0.20 12.35
CA LEU A 69 -10.96 -0.26 11.60
C LEU A 69 -11.03 -1.76 11.31
N TRP A 70 -10.62 -2.12 10.10
CA TRP A 70 -10.61 -3.50 9.63
C TRP A 70 -9.24 -3.86 9.08
N VAL A 71 -8.51 -4.75 9.75
CA VAL A 71 -7.22 -5.24 9.26
C VAL A 71 -7.46 -6.30 8.20
N ARG A 72 -6.97 -6.04 7.00
CA ARG A 72 -7.11 -6.90 5.82
C ARG A 72 -5.79 -7.62 5.56
N GLU A 73 -5.85 -8.93 5.61
CA GLU A 73 -4.73 -9.83 5.34
C GLU A 73 -5.03 -10.66 4.08
N ALA A 74 -4.08 -10.67 3.14
CA ALA A 74 -4.20 -11.47 1.93
C ALA A 74 -3.73 -12.90 2.17
N LEU A 75 -4.42 -13.86 1.55
CA LEU A 75 -4.13 -15.29 1.62
C LEU A 75 -3.43 -15.71 0.33
N ASP A 76 -2.18 -15.27 0.17
CA ASP A 76 -1.33 -15.56 -0.99
C ASP A 76 -0.04 -16.30 -0.59
N ASP A 77 0.91 -16.40 -1.52
CA ASP A 77 2.20 -17.06 -1.31
C ASP A 77 3.10 -16.37 -0.28
N ARG A 78 2.74 -15.15 0.17
CA ARG A 78 3.45 -14.35 1.18
C ARG A 78 2.74 -14.33 2.54
N VAL A 79 1.86 -15.29 2.79
CA VAL A 79 1.01 -15.31 4.00
C VAL A 79 1.80 -15.26 5.31
N LEU A 80 3.01 -15.82 5.37
CA LEU A 80 3.82 -15.81 6.61
C LEU A 80 4.38 -14.41 6.90
N GLU A 81 4.85 -13.70 5.88
CA GLU A 81 5.28 -12.30 6.01
C GLU A 81 4.12 -11.38 6.35
N ARG A 82 2.95 -11.65 5.76
CA ARG A 82 1.70 -10.94 6.08
C ARG A 82 1.28 -11.18 7.52
N GLU A 83 1.30 -12.42 8.00
CA GLU A 83 0.98 -12.75 9.40
C GLU A 83 1.93 -12.02 10.37
N HIS A 84 3.23 -11.96 10.05
CA HIS A 84 4.18 -11.18 10.82
C HIS A 84 3.83 -9.68 10.83
N ALA A 85 3.56 -9.08 9.68
CA ALA A 85 3.20 -7.67 9.58
C ALA A 85 1.86 -7.36 10.26
N THR A 86 0.87 -8.26 10.18
CA THR A 86 -0.39 -8.20 10.92
C THR A 86 -0.12 -8.13 12.42
N ARG A 87 0.78 -8.96 12.95
CA ARG A 87 1.12 -8.96 14.38
C ARG A 87 1.68 -7.61 14.84
N VAL A 88 2.64 -7.06 14.09
CA VAL A 88 3.24 -5.74 14.37
C VAL A 88 2.18 -4.63 14.26
N LEU A 89 1.31 -4.71 13.26
CA LEU A 89 0.19 -3.78 13.08
C LEU A 89 -0.78 -3.84 14.26
N MET A 90 -1.20 -5.02 14.70
CA MET A 90 -2.13 -5.18 15.81
C MET A 90 -1.55 -4.67 17.13
N GLU A 91 -0.25 -4.87 17.37
CA GLU A 91 0.45 -4.25 18.51
C GLU A 91 0.44 -2.72 18.42
N THR A 92 0.71 -2.17 17.23
CA THR A 92 0.69 -0.72 16.98
C THR A 92 -0.72 -0.13 17.15
N LEU A 93 -1.74 -0.84 16.68
CA LEU A 93 -3.16 -0.53 16.92
C LEU A 93 -3.60 -0.84 18.36
N GLY A 94 -2.71 -1.27 19.25
CA GLY A 94 -2.94 -1.18 20.69
C GLY A 94 -3.03 0.27 21.19
N ASP A 95 -2.44 1.23 20.47
CA ASP A 95 -2.58 2.66 20.77
C ASP A 95 -3.98 3.18 20.39
N GLN A 96 -4.78 3.44 21.42
CA GLN A 96 -6.14 3.96 21.27
C GLN A 96 -6.20 5.33 20.58
N ARG A 97 -5.19 6.19 20.76
CA ARG A 97 -5.17 7.52 20.13
C ARG A 97 -4.96 7.39 18.63
N LEU A 98 -4.02 6.53 18.23
CA LEU A 98 -3.80 6.23 16.82
C LEU A 98 -5.07 5.62 16.21
N ARG A 99 -5.66 4.60 16.84
CA ARG A 99 -6.91 4.00 16.38
C ARG A 99 -8.03 5.01 16.19
N ALA A 100 -8.30 5.83 17.19
CA ALA A 100 -9.35 6.85 17.13
C ALA A 100 -9.11 7.83 15.98
N ARG A 101 -7.85 8.22 15.75
CA ARG A 101 -7.48 9.09 14.64
C ARG A 101 -7.72 8.42 13.29
N LEU A 102 -7.24 7.18 13.11
CA LEU A 102 -7.45 6.42 11.86
C LEU A 102 -8.93 6.14 11.59
N ALA A 103 -9.72 5.91 12.63
CA ALA A 103 -11.16 5.66 12.55
C ALA A 103 -11.97 6.87 12.04
N THR A 104 -11.45 8.10 12.18
CA THR A 104 -12.10 9.30 11.64
C THR A 104 -11.90 9.48 10.14
N LEU A 105 -11.03 8.70 9.51
CA LEU A 105 -10.79 8.80 8.08
C LEU A 105 -12.03 8.37 7.28
N PRO A 106 -12.25 8.93 6.07
CA PRO A 106 -13.39 8.61 5.23
C PRO A 106 -13.58 7.10 5.06
N ALA A 107 -14.74 6.58 5.46
CA ALA A 107 -15.04 5.16 5.37
C ALA A 107 -15.22 4.69 3.92
N CYS A 108 -14.87 3.44 3.67
CA CYS A 108 -15.13 2.75 2.40
C CYS A 108 -16.63 2.40 2.24
N ARG A 109 -17.06 2.05 1.02
CA ARG A 109 -18.46 1.69 0.67
C ARG A 109 -19.01 0.55 1.50
N VAL A 110 -18.16 -0.40 1.86
CA VAL A 110 -18.54 -1.57 2.68
C VAL A 110 -18.58 -1.24 4.18
N GLY A 111 -18.18 -0.03 4.56
CA GLY A 111 -18.18 0.49 5.93
C GLY A 111 -16.83 0.32 6.62
N GLY A 112 -16.48 1.30 7.46
CA GLY A 112 -15.21 1.37 8.18
C GLY A 112 -14.01 1.74 7.30
N VAL A 113 -12.82 1.70 7.90
CA VAL A 113 -11.55 2.01 7.22
C VAL A 113 -10.68 0.75 7.18
N PRO A 114 -10.45 0.16 5.99
CA PRO A 114 -9.56 -0.97 5.85
C PRO A 114 -8.09 -0.57 6.04
N VAL A 115 -7.35 -1.40 6.75
CA VAL A 115 -5.89 -1.38 6.88
C VAL A 115 -5.33 -2.61 6.17
N VAL A 116 -4.78 -2.42 4.98
CA VAL A 116 -4.13 -3.47 4.21
C VAL A 116 -2.74 -3.74 4.73
N VAL A 117 -2.48 -5.01 4.99
CA VAL A 117 -1.17 -5.52 5.39
C VAL A 117 -0.34 -5.81 4.14
N GLY A 118 0.47 -4.83 3.77
CA GLY A 118 1.46 -4.95 2.71
C GLY A 118 2.77 -5.55 3.22
N VAL A 119 3.50 -6.15 2.30
CA VAL A 119 4.86 -6.66 2.52
C VAL A 119 5.80 -5.92 1.56
N PRO A 120 7.03 -5.54 1.99
CA PRO A 120 8.06 -5.02 1.09
C PRO A 120 8.13 -5.82 -0.22
N GLY A 121 8.18 -5.13 -1.35
CA GLY A 121 8.13 -5.71 -2.70
C GLY A 121 6.72 -5.92 -3.28
N ASP A 122 5.64 -5.74 -2.51
CA ASP A 122 4.28 -5.72 -3.08
C ASP A 122 4.18 -4.60 -4.13
N THR A 123 3.61 -4.89 -5.30
CA THR A 123 3.45 -3.88 -6.35
C THR A 123 2.36 -2.87 -5.98
N LEU A 124 2.51 -1.63 -6.42
CA LEU A 124 1.48 -0.62 -6.17
C LEU A 124 0.18 -0.94 -6.91
N ASP A 125 0.21 -1.61 -8.06
CA ASP A 125 -1.01 -2.10 -8.72
C ASP A 125 -1.82 -3.04 -7.80
N TRP A 126 -1.14 -3.97 -7.11
CA TRP A 126 -1.78 -4.86 -6.13
C TRP A 126 -2.33 -4.10 -4.91
N VAL A 127 -1.64 -3.07 -4.43
CA VAL A 127 -2.14 -2.21 -3.35
C VAL A 127 -3.37 -1.42 -3.81
N LEU A 128 -3.31 -0.82 -5.00
CA LEU A 128 -4.38 -0.01 -5.57
C LEU A 128 -5.63 -0.83 -5.91
N GLY A 129 -5.46 -2.10 -6.30
CA GLY A 129 -6.56 -3.04 -6.55
C GLY A 129 -7.46 -3.27 -5.32
N GLN A 130 -6.96 -2.97 -4.12
CA GLN A 130 -7.68 -3.13 -2.85
C GLN A 130 -8.50 -1.89 -2.45
N HIS A 131 -8.27 -0.76 -3.12
CA HIS A 131 -8.94 0.51 -2.85
C HIS A 131 -10.28 0.58 -3.59
N ASP A 132 -11.36 1.04 -2.92
CA ASP A 132 -12.72 1.09 -3.49
C ASP A 132 -13.08 2.43 -4.19
N ARG A 133 -12.10 3.33 -4.19
CA ARG A 133 -12.10 4.70 -4.76
C ARG A 133 -13.06 5.68 -4.10
N ARG A 134 -13.65 5.35 -2.95
CA ARG A 134 -14.58 6.24 -2.23
C ARG A 134 -14.10 6.59 -0.83
N GLY A 135 -13.62 5.59 -0.11
CA GLY A 135 -13.10 5.76 1.24
C GLY A 135 -11.58 5.80 1.25
N THR A 136 -11.06 5.69 2.45
CA THR A 136 -9.63 5.56 2.74
C THR A 136 -9.23 4.10 2.70
N LEU A 137 -8.06 3.81 2.13
CA LEU A 137 -7.32 2.59 2.37
C LEU A 137 -6.04 2.94 3.13
N ILE A 138 -5.88 2.41 4.33
CA ILE A 138 -4.60 2.52 5.03
C ILE A 138 -3.72 1.38 4.51
N VAL A 139 -2.51 1.70 4.10
CA VAL A 139 -1.51 0.73 3.67
C VAL A 139 -0.44 0.69 4.74
N ALA A 140 -0.19 -0.49 5.30
CA ALA A 140 0.74 -0.67 6.39
C ALA A 140 1.71 -1.82 6.09
N ALA A 141 2.98 -1.65 6.46
CA ALA A 141 4.01 -2.66 6.32
C ALA A 141 4.93 -2.66 7.55
N ALA A 142 5.33 -3.85 7.99
CA ALA A 142 6.37 -3.98 9.00
C ALA A 142 7.73 -3.73 8.35
N VAL A 143 8.44 -2.69 8.83
CA VAL A 143 9.81 -2.37 8.42
C VAL A 143 10.82 -3.18 9.25
N THR A 144 10.44 -3.47 10.50
CA THR A 144 11.17 -4.36 11.42
C THR A 144 10.16 -5.07 12.31
N ASN A 145 10.63 -5.98 13.17
CA ASN A 145 9.81 -6.68 14.16
C ASN A 145 9.00 -5.78 15.11
N HIS A 146 9.38 -4.51 15.24
CA HIS A 146 8.77 -3.56 16.18
C HIS A 146 8.44 -2.21 15.55
N ARG A 147 8.54 -2.09 14.23
CA ARG A 147 8.34 -0.82 13.54
C ARG A 147 7.42 -1.00 12.35
N LEU A 148 6.30 -0.30 12.42
CA LEU A 148 5.34 -0.19 11.35
C LEU A 148 5.59 1.10 10.56
N TRP A 149 5.59 0.99 9.24
CA TRP A 149 5.31 2.11 8.36
C TRP A 149 3.85 2.02 7.93
N TRP A 150 3.15 3.14 7.89
CA TRP A 150 1.80 3.20 7.33
C TRP A 150 1.57 4.55 6.68
N ASN A 151 0.71 4.58 5.66
CA ASN A 151 0.14 5.80 5.08
C ASN A 151 -1.31 5.54 4.66
N ALA A 152 -2.11 6.61 4.65
CA ALA A 152 -3.50 6.55 4.25
C ALA A 152 -3.65 7.03 2.79
N LEU A 153 -4.10 6.14 1.91
CA LEU A 153 -4.49 6.48 0.56
C LEU A 153 -5.94 6.97 0.56
N VAL A 154 -6.16 8.22 0.14
CA VAL A 154 -7.48 8.87 0.20
C VAL A 154 -7.80 9.51 -1.15
N PRO A 155 -9.04 9.39 -1.67
CA PRO A 155 -9.50 10.15 -2.81
C PRO A 155 -9.28 11.66 -2.63
N ALA A 156 -8.74 12.33 -3.64
CA ALA A 156 -8.36 13.75 -3.51
C ALA A 156 -9.52 14.67 -3.09
N ASP A 157 -10.76 14.35 -3.47
CA ASP A 157 -11.98 15.08 -3.11
C ASP A 157 -12.41 14.89 -1.64
N ARG A 158 -11.79 13.94 -0.92
CA ARG A 158 -12.07 13.61 0.49
C ARG A 158 -10.94 14.01 1.44
N ALA A 159 -9.83 14.50 0.92
CA ALA A 159 -8.66 14.85 1.74
C ALA A 159 -8.96 15.97 2.76
N ALA A 160 -9.83 16.92 2.40
CA ALA A 160 -10.21 18.03 3.26
C ALA A 160 -10.95 17.59 4.54
N ASP A 161 -11.51 16.37 4.55
CA ASP A 161 -12.25 15.82 5.68
C ASP A 161 -11.33 15.20 6.76
N THR A 162 -10.00 15.35 6.63
CA THR A 162 -9.01 14.65 7.46
C THR A 162 -8.00 15.60 8.13
N ASP A 163 -7.48 15.20 9.28
CA ASP A 163 -6.50 15.95 10.08
C ASP A 163 -5.04 15.52 9.83
N LEU A 164 -4.83 14.60 8.89
CA LEU A 164 -3.52 14.06 8.54
C LEU A 164 -2.80 14.99 7.55
N CYS A 165 -1.47 15.05 7.63
CA CYS A 165 -0.67 15.85 6.71
C CYS A 165 -0.62 15.18 5.33
N VAL A 166 -0.86 15.96 4.27
CA VAL A 166 -0.76 15.50 2.88
C VAL A 166 0.70 15.42 2.47
N ALA A 167 1.16 14.23 2.09
CA ALA A 167 2.51 14.00 1.56
C ALA A 167 2.60 14.31 0.05
N GLY A 168 1.49 14.19 -0.68
CA GLY A 168 1.39 14.41 -2.12
C GLY A 168 0.38 13.46 -2.76
N SER A 169 0.17 13.56 -4.07
CA SER A 169 -0.50 12.50 -4.83
C SER A 169 0.48 11.40 -5.25
N LEU A 170 -0.04 10.25 -5.70
CA LEU A 170 0.82 9.20 -6.27
C LEU A 170 1.68 9.70 -7.44
N ALA A 171 1.18 10.64 -8.24
CA ALA A 171 1.94 11.24 -9.33
C ALA A 171 3.04 12.16 -8.82
N ASP A 172 2.76 12.99 -7.80
CA ASP A 172 3.76 13.91 -7.21
C ASP A 172 4.91 13.16 -6.53
N LEU A 173 4.66 11.91 -6.14
CA LEU A 173 5.62 11.03 -5.49
C LEU A 173 6.36 10.10 -6.48
N ASP A 174 6.14 10.25 -7.79
CA ASP A 174 6.67 9.38 -8.84
C ASP A 174 6.28 7.89 -8.68
N LEU A 175 5.10 7.63 -8.10
CA LEU A 175 4.57 6.29 -7.79
C LEU A 175 3.57 5.78 -8.84
N THR A 176 3.62 6.33 -10.06
CA THR A 176 2.76 5.92 -11.17
C THR A 176 3.44 4.95 -12.14
N ASP A 177 4.71 4.58 -11.90
CA ASP A 177 5.40 3.55 -12.67
C ASP A 177 4.68 2.19 -12.49
N PRO A 178 4.37 1.45 -13.57
CA PRO A 178 3.79 0.10 -13.47
C PRO A 178 4.61 -0.89 -12.65
N GLU A 179 5.92 -0.69 -12.54
CA GLU A 179 6.83 -1.51 -11.73
C GLU A 179 7.02 -0.95 -10.30
N ALA A 180 6.37 0.16 -9.94
CA ALA A 180 6.48 0.74 -8.61
C ALA A 180 5.98 -0.21 -7.53
N THR A 181 6.70 -0.23 -6.42
CA THR A 181 6.45 -1.12 -5.29
C THR A 181 6.16 -0.35 -4.02
N LEU A 182 5.73 -1.07 -2.99
CA LEU A 182 5.57 -0.53 -1.65
C LEU A 182 6.89 0.02 -1.10
N ASP A 183 8.04 -0.51 -1.50
CA ASP A 183 9.35 0.02 -1.10
C ASP A 183 9.59 1.42 -1.65
N ASP A 184 9.22 1.67 -2.92
CA ASP A 184 9.33 2.99 -3.54
C ASP A 184 8.45 4.01 -2.81
N TRP A 185 7.25 3.58 -2.40
CA TRP A 185 6.36 4.42 -1.60
C TRP A 185 6.94 4.70 -0.20
N MET A 186 7.45 3.68 0.49
CA MET A 186 8.11 3.85 1.79
C MET A 186 9.33 4.79 1.69
N ALA A 187 10.07 4.75 0.58
CA ALA A 187 11.24 5.60 0.37
C ALA A 187 10.89 7.08 0.09
N THR A 188 9.73 7.34 -0.52
CA THR A 188 9.30 8.69 -0.92
C THR A 188 8.47 9.42 0.12
N THR A 189 7.96 8.72 1.14
CA THR A 189 7.03 9.29 2.13
C THR A 189 7.40 8.95 3.56
N ALA A 190 7.19 9.92 4.45
CA ALA A 190 7.20 9.65 5.88
C ALA A 190 6.01 8.76 6.28
N CYS A 191 6.15 8.05 7.39
CA CYS A 191 5.06 7.29 8.01
C CYS A 191 4.01 8.25 8.61
N GLY A 192 2.74 7.92 8.45
CA GLY A 192 1.60 8.56 9.12
C GLY A 192 0.99 9.74 8.37
N GLY A 193 1.18 9.83 7.06
CA GLY A 193 0.63 10.86 6.18
C GLY A 193 -0.50 10.37 5.28
N LEU A 194 -1.12 11.33 4.58
CA LEU A 194 -2.06 11.08 3.49
C LEU A 194 -1.32 11.07 2.17
N VAL A 195 -1.69 10.13 1.32
CA VAL A 195 -1.38 10.15 -0.11
C VAL A 195 -2.68 10.27 -0.89
N LEU A 196 -2.69 11.19 -1.85
CA LEU A 196 -3.87 11.48 -2.63
C LEU A 196 -3.98 10.54 -3.82
N LEU A 197 -5.13 9.89 -3.92
CA LEU A 197 -5.52 9.15 -5.09
C LEU A 197 -6.22 10.10 -6.06
N ALA A 198 -5.57 10.37 -7.19
CA ALA A 198 -6.13 11.25 -8.21
C ALA A 198 -7.44 10.67 -8.78
N PRO A 199 -8.45 11.52 -9.08
CA PRO A 199 -9.61 11.10 -9.86
C PRO A 199 -9.13 10.60 -11.23
N ARG A 200 -9.69 9.50 -11.73
CA ARG A 200 -9.48 9.15 -13.14
C ARG A 200 -10.06 10.26 -13.99
N HIS A 201 -9.21 11.04 -14.66
CA HIS A 201 -9.66 11.75 -15.85
C HIS A 201 -10.13 10.70 -16.85
N THR A 202 -11.38 10.79 -17.28
CA THR A 202 -11.89 10.07 -18.45
C THR A 202 -11.08 10.52 -19.67
N ALA A 203 -9.97 9.84 -19.94
CA ALA A 203 -9.13 10.12 -21.09
C ALA A 203 -9.54 9.21 -22.26
N ALA A 204 -10.37 9.76 -23.15
CA ALA A 204 -10.43 9.30 -24.52
C ALA A 204 -9.16 9.76 -25.25
N GLY A 205 -8.36 8.81 -25.75
CA GLY A 205 -7.55 8.97 -26.95
C GLY A 205 -6.08 9.43 -26.81
N THR A 206 -5.20 8.55 -27.32
CA THR A 206 -3.91 8.81 -28.03
C THR A 206 -2.62 8.47 -27.25
N PRO A 207 -1.77 7.55 -27.76
CA PRO A 207 -0.45 7.24 -27.18
C PRO A 207 0.68 7.99 -27.91
N PRO A 208 1.80 8.28 -27.23
CA PRO A 208 3.12 8.23 -27.85
C PRO A 208 4.04 7.32 -27.01
N GLY A 209 4.78 6.38 -27.59
CA GLY A 209 5.96 6.65 -28.42
C GLY A 209 7.20 6.30 -27.59
N GLY A 210 7.67 5.05 -27.72
CA GLY A 210 8.74 4.47 -26.91
C GLY A 210 10.17 4.81 -27.37
N HIS A 211 11.10 4.49 -26.47
CA HIS A 211 12.55 4.35 -26.68
C HIS A 211 13.41 5.64 -26.70
N ALA A 212 13.47 6.34 -25.57
CA ALA A 212 14.63 7.17 -25.18
C ALA A 212 14.78 7.35 -23.65
N ALA A 213 13.71 7.19 -22.86
CA ALA A 213 13.66 7.58 -21.44
C ALA A 213 14.45 6.73 -20.42
N ARG A 214 15.06 5.61 -20.83
CA ARG A 214 15.68 4.64 -19.89
C ARG A 214 17.03 5.10 -19.31
N SER A 215 17.78 5.92 -20.05
CA SER A 215 19.05 6.49 -19.56
C SER A 215 18.78 7.68 -18.62
N ASP A 216 17.84 8.54 -19.00
CA ASP A 216 17.51 9.76 -18.25
C ASP A 216 16.91 9.45 -16.87
N ALA A 217 16.10 8.39 -16.75
CA ALA A 217 15.48 7.98 -15.48
C ALA A 217 16.48 7.44 -14.43
N TYR A 218 17.60 6.87 -14.85
CA TYR A 218 18.66 6.43 -13.93
C TYR A 218 19.47 7.62 -13.41
N THR A 219 19.85 8.54 -14.30
CA THR A 219 20.49 9.81 -13.90
C THR A 219 19.57 10.68 -13.05
N GLY A 220 18.25 10.69 -13.30
CA GLY A 220 17.26 11.39 -12.51
C GLY A 220 17.15 10.85 -11.08
N ARG A 221 17.02 9.53 -10.91
CA ARG A 221 17.00 8.88 -9.58
C ARG A 221 18.29 9.10 -8.79
N ARG A 222 19.44 9.07 -9.47
CA ARG A 222 20.74 9.38 -8.88
C ARG A 222 20.80 10.82 -8.38
N ALA A 223 20.37 11.79 -9.21
CA ALA A 223 20.37 13.20 -8.85
C ALA A 223 19.41 13.50 -7.67
N ALA A 224 18.23 12.88 -7.65
CA ALA A 224 17.27 13.03 -6.56
C ALA A 224 17.80 12.48 -5.23
N ALA A 225 18.42 11.30 -5.23
CA ALA A 225 19.02 10.70 -4.04
C ALA A 225 20.19 11.53 -3.49
N HIS A 226 21.04 12.09 -4.36
CA HIS A 226 22.10 13.01 -3.93
C HIS A 226 21.54 14.34 -3.35
N ASN A 227 20.49 14.91 -3.96
CA ASN A 227 19.85 16.13 -3.45
C ASN A 227 19.18 15.90 -2.08
N LEU A 228 18.58 14.74 -1.87
CA LEU A 228 17.99 14.37 -0.58
C LEU A 228 19.07 14.15 0.49
N SER A 229 20.18 13.51 0.13
CA SER A 229 21.34 13.33 1.02
C SER A 229 21.90 14.68 1.48
N ALA A 230 22.11 15.62 0.54
CA ALA A 230 22.60 16.96 0.86
C ALA A 230 21.67 17.73 1.80
N ARG A 231 20.35 17.62 1.61
CA ARG A 231 19.35 18.26 2.50
C ARG A 231 19.30 17.64 3.89
N LEU A 232 19.48 16.33 4.01
CA LEU A 232 19.50 15.64 5.31
C LEU A 232 20.77 15.99 6.10
N LEU A 233 21.91 16.14 5.43
CA LEU A 233 23.16 16.59 6.03
C LEU A 233 23.05 18.04 6.52
N ASP A 234 22.51 18.94 5.70
CA ASP A 234 22.29 20.36 6.08
C ASP A 234 21.35 20.47 7.30
N GLN A 235 20.28 19.66 7.36
CA GLN A 235 19.38 19.59 8.51
C GLN A 235 20.01 18.96 9.76
N PHE A 236 20.96 18.04 9.58
CA PHE A 236 21.71 17.43 10.68
C PHE A 236 22.68 18.44 11.30
N GLU A 237 23.37 19.24 10.48
CA GLU A 237 24.28 20.28 10.95
C GLU A 237 23.55 21.44 11.64
N SER A 238 22.27 21.67 11.32
CA SER A 238 21.47 22.76 11.86
C SER A 238 20.61 22.40 13.08
N THR A 239 20.60 21.15 13.57
CA THR A 239 19.72 20.71 14.67
C THR A 239 20.45 20.60 16.01
N ASP A 240 19.99 21.33 17.02
CA ASP A 240 20.48 21.22 18.40
C ASP A 240 19.78 20.09 19.19
N ASP A 241 18.74 19.46 18.62
CA ASP A 241 18.01 18.35 19.24
C ASP A 241 18.73 16.99 18.99
N PRO A 242 19.21 16.31 20.04
CA PRO A 242 19.95 15.05 19.92
C PRO A 242 19.12 13.87 19.41
N LEU A 243 17.80 13.85 19.66
CA LEU A 243 16.90 12.80 19.15
C LEU A 243 16.65 13.01 17.66
N ARG A 244 16.46 14.26 17.24
CA ARG A 244 16.33 14.63 15.83
C ARG A 244 17.63 14.39 15.06
N ALA A 245 18.78 14.69 15.67
CA ALA A 245 20.10 14.39 15.11
C ALA A 245 20.30 12.87 14.89
N ALA A 246 19.90 12.03 15.86
CA ALA A 246 19.99 10.58 15.74
C ALA A 246 19.08 10.02 14.62
N GLN A 247 17.88 10.56 14.47
CA GLN A 247 16.95 10.18 13.40
C GLN A 247 17.46 10.59 12.02
N LEU A 248 18.01 11.80 11.88
CA LEU A 248 18.60 12.28 10.62
C LEU A 248 19.85 11.47 10.24
N ARG A 249 20.67 11.09 11.22
CA ARG A 249 21.86 10.25 11.00
C ARG A 249 21.51 8.86 10.50
N MET A 250 20.49 8.21 11.06
CA MET A 250 20.03 6.90 10.57
C MET A 250 19.48 6.99 9.14
N ARG A 251 18.69 8.02 8.84
CA ARG A 251 18.17 8.25 7.48
C ARG A 251 19.29 8.50 6.46
N SER A 252 20.35 9.20 6.85
CA SER A 252 21.54 9.38 6.01
C SER A 252 22.21 8.05 5.68
N CYS A 253 22.39 7.17 6.66
CA CYS A 253 22.99 5.84 6.44
C CYS A 253 22.12 4.93 5.56
N GLU A 254 20.80 4.97 5.73
CA GLU A 254 19.86 4.21 4.88
C GLU A 254 19.92 4.69 3.41
N LEU A 255 20.01 6.00 3.21
CA LEU A 255 20.11 6.61 1.88
C LEU A 255 21.47 6.33 1.21
N GLU A 256 22.57 6.30 1.98
CA GLU A 256 23.88 5.86 1.50
C GLU A 256 23.86 4.41 1.01
N GLY A 257 23.11 3.53 1.70
CA GLY A 257 22.90 2.14 1.25
C GLY A 257 22.08 2.04 -0.04
N VAL A 258 21.20 3.00 -0.32
CA VAL A 258 20.49 3.11 -1.61
C VAL A 258 21.42 3.61 -2.70
N LEU A 259 22.21 4.66 -2.44
CA LEU A 259 23.20 5.19 -3.38
C LEU A 259 24.24 4.13 -3.78
N HIS A 260 24.74 3.35 -2.81
CA HIS A 260 25.68 2.26 -3.07
C HIS A 260 25.08 1.16 -3.97
N ARG A 261 23.78 0.87 -3.85
CA ARG A 261 23.09 -0.09 -4.73
C ARG A 261 22.87 0.47 -6.12
N LEU A 262 22.63 1.78 -6.24
CA LEU A 262 22.54 2.45 -7.53
C LEU A 262 23.90 2.51 -8.23
N ASP A 263 25.01 2.65 -7.50
CA ASP A 263 26.38 2.70 -8.04
C ASP A 263 27.01 1.32 -8.35
N ALA A 264 26.39 0.22 -7.92
CA ALA A 264 26.91 -1.11 -8.19
C ALA A 264 26.88 -1.44 -9.70
N PRO A 265 28.01 -1.90 -10.30
CA PRO A 265 28.03 -2.29 -11.70
C PRO A 265 27.09 -3.47 -11.93
N ARG A 266 26.17 -3.34 -12.89
CA ARG A 266 25.25 -4.43 -13.24
C ARG A 266 26.04 -5.57 -13.89
N PRO A 267 25.74 -6.85 -13.56
CA PRO A 267 26.31 -7.98 -14.28
C PRO A 267 25.90 -7.90 -15.75
N GLY A 268 26.89 -7.99 -16.64
CA GLY A 268 26.68 -7.97 -18.09
C GLY A 268 25.92 -9.22 -18.57
N PRO A 269 25.30 -9.15 -19.75
CA PRO A 269 24.43 -10.21 -20.28
C PRO A 269 25.15 -11.54 -20.63
N ASP A 270 26.48 -11.63 -20.48
CA ASP A 270 27.26 -12.82 -20.89
C ASP A 270 27.50 -13.85 -19.76
N SER A 271 26.81 -13.74 -18.63
CA SER A 271 26.97 -14.66 -17.49
C SER A 271 25.81 -15.66 -17.38
N LEU A 272 25.61 -16.50 -18.40
CA LEU A 272 24.81 -17.72 -18.26
C LEU A 272 25.76 -18.93 -18.22
N PRO A 273 25.65 -19.83 -17.21
CA PRO A 273 26.42 -21.05 -17.17
C PRO A 273 25.97 -22.02 -18.28
N PRO A 274 26.85 -22.86 -18.82
CA PRO A 274 26.49 -23.82 -19.85
C PRO A 274 25.47 -24.82 -19.29
N ALA A 275 24.37 -24.99 -20.01
CA ALA A 275 23.34 -25.98 -19.69
C ALA A 275 23.93 -27.40 -19.78
N MET A 276 23.72 -28.19 -18.73
CA MET A 276 23.88 -29.65 -18.72
C MET A 276 22.54 -30.32 -18.99
#